data_AF-A0A2Z3X4E6-F1
#
_entry.id   AF-A0A2Z3X4E6-F1
#
_cell.length_a   1.000
_cell.length_b   1.000
_cell.length_c   1.000
_cell.angle_alpha   90.00
_cell.angle_beta   90.00
_cell.angle_gamma   90.00
#
_symmetry.space_group_name_H-M   'P 1'
#
loop_
_entity.id
_entity.type
_entity.pdbx_description
1 polymer ?
#
loop_
_entity_poly.entity_id
_entity_poly.type
_entity_poly.pdbx_seq_one_letter_code
_entity_poly.pdbx_strand_id
1 'polypeptide(L)'
;MDKHRFIKDLQKHAKSLAKYKLNLDIDNIKNTLIAGQQHIEENEQSVTLINNLIPLTTRDITEKDVDIILPIISEYWMTLLRSAQYKIFFYGTHSHYLSFSTIIADCFQSQLVHLDITADVEHCIQSINHPSPDNATKILIYDDEGSHILRRKFDCANIFSYIYYSPLRVTCGTNKKYAMYLEHEYKKYNTQIIDNVVTGSSYAWWGVPTQLTTCTANMSVKSGDTAFALAITEHLSQSGKLKNHIHITSFFDLHHELARSKGSFNSGVFKELKFFAKKNNIPYIQYDEEIFTSNHDEIYQPASISSSIEKNLLSLFISEAKLIAAITDIVNHKYLNFDFHMLINEQRNESSMCEEEMDKLSIQRGSNHSKIFRHKESLSSNSRNIEKMVHNAEKNKYAMYIVFPPQPQKYIENINKEMVNEAFSFYQQITFNKENIVLIDMSGDPDFTRYDFQDGDHLNFKGAIKLIQKLQAYGITI
;
A
#
# COMPACT_ATOMS: atom_id res chain seq x y z
N MET A 1 -8.69 47.16 -7.06
CA MET A 1 -8.75 45.90 -6.28
C MET A 1 -7.33 45.47 -5.97
N ASP A 2 -7.00 45.13 -4.72
CA ASP A 2 -5.66 44.61 -4.38
C ASP A 2 -5.45 43.18 -4.93
N LYS A 3 -4.18 42.74 -5.05
CA LYS A 3 -3.82 41.44 -5.66
C LYS A 3 -4.39 40.25 -4.88
N HIS A 4 -4.44 40.33 -3.55
CA HIS A 4 -4.96 39.24 -2.71
C HIS A 4 -6.47 39.07 -2.87
N ARG A 5 -7.23 40.17 -2.87
CA ARG A 5 -8.67 40.18 -3.14
C ARG A 5 -8.97 39.68 -4.54
N PHE A 6 -8.18 40.10 -5.54
CA PHE A 6 -8.29 39.61 -6.91
C PHE A 6 -8.19 38.08 -6.98
N ILE A 7 -7.15 37.50 -6.39
CA ILE A 7 -6.94 36.05 -6.39
C ILE A 7 -8.04 35.33 -5.58
N LYS A 8 -8.45 35.86 -4.43
CA LYS A 8 -9.54 35.28 -3.60
C LYS A 8 -10.89 35.27 -4.31
N ASP A 9 -11.22 36.33 -5.06
CA ASP A 9 -12.47 36.40 -5.80
C ASP A 9 -12.44 35.40 -6.98
N LEU A 10 -11.33 35.30 -7.72
CA LEU A 10 -11.15 34.25 -8.74
C LEU A 10 -11.32 32.84 -8.17
N GLN A 11 -10.69 32.58 -7.02
CA GLN A 11 -10.80 31.31 -6.31
C GLN A 11 -12.24 30.99 -5.92
N LYS A 12 -12.95 31.96 -5.35
CA LYS A 12 -14.35 31.82 -4.92
C LYS A 12 -15.25 31.45 -6.10
N HIS A 13 -15.10 32.14 -7.23
CA HIS A 13 -15.91 31.88 -8.41
C HIS A 13 -15.55 30.56 -9.08
N ALA A 14 -14.26 30.17 -9.13
CA ALA A 14 -13.85 28.85 -9.61
C ALA A 14 -14.41 27.70 -8.74
N LYS A 15 -14.41 27.86 -7.40
CA LYS A 15 -15.04 26.89 -6.48
C LYS A 15 -16.56 26.78 -6.71
N SER A 16 -17.22 27.91 -6.98
CA SER A 16 -18.64 27.94 -7.32
C SER A 16 -18.91 27.23 -8.66
N LEU A 17 -18.13 27.54 -9.69
CA LEU A 17 -18.21 26.91 -11.00
C LEU A 17 -18.04 25.39 -10.93
N ALA A 18 -17.05 24.90 -10.18
CA ALA A 18 -16.83 23.47 -10.00
C ALA A 18 -18.02 22.75 -9.33
N LYS A 19 -18.72 23.43 -8.43
CA LYS A 19 -19.82 22.85 -7.66
C LYS A 19 -21.15 22.93 -8.40
N TYR A 20 -21.43 24.06 -9.03
CA TYR A 20 -22.76 24.39 -9.54
C TYR A 20 -22.83 24.46 -11.06
N LYS A 21 -21.68 24.56 -11.75
CA LYS A 21 -21.57 24.56 -13.22
C LYS A 21 -22.46 25.64 -13.86
N LEU A 22 -22.47 26.85 -13.30
CA LEU A 22 -23.35 27.94 -13.74
C LEU A 22 -22.62 28.91 -14.68
N ASN A 23 -23.31 29.37 -15.72
CA ASN A 23 -22.83 30.47 -16.59
C ASN A 23 -22.50 31.74 -15.79
N LEU A 24 -23.27 32.02 -14.72
CA LEU A 24 -23.04 33.16 -13.84
C LEU A 24 -21.63 33.13 -13.21
N ASP A 25 -21.07 31.95 -12.96
CA ASP A 25 -19.72 31.84 -12.41
C ASP A 25 -18.64 32.22 -13.43
N ILE A 26 -18.85 31.90 -14.71
CA ILE A 26 -17.99 32.36 -15.82
C ILE A 26 -18.03 33.88 -15.95
N ASP A 27 -19.23 34.47 -15.89
CA ASP A 27 -19.40 35.92 -15.91
C ASP A 27 -18.71 36.58 -14.72
N ASN A 28 -18.84 35.99 -13.53
CA ASN A 28 -18.16 36.47 -12.34
C ASN A 28 -16.63 36.39 -12.49
N ILE A 29 -16.08 35.28 -12.99
CA ILE A 29 -14.64 35.14 -13.24
C ILE A 29 -14.16 36.23 -14.21
N LYS A 30 -14.87 36.44 -15.31
CA LYS A 30 -14.58 37.51 -16.28
C LYS A 30 -14.60 38.88 -15.61
N ASN A 31 -15.63 39.19 -14.85
CA ASN A 31 -15.76 40.48 -14.15
C ASN A 31 -14.62 40.69 -13.15
N THR A 32 -14.18 39.63 -12.47
CA THR A 32 -13.00 39.66 -11.60
C THR A 32 -11.73 39.94 -12.38
N LEU A 33 -11.51 39.29 -13.55
CA LEU A 33 -10.37 39.56 -14.43
C LEU A 33 -10.33 41.02 -14.89
N ILE A 34 -11.47 41.58 -15.32
CA ILE A 34 -11.57 42.98 -15.74
C ILE A 34 -11.28 43.93 -14.57
N ALA A 35 -11.90 43.71 -13.41
CA ALA A 35 -11.69 44.55 -12.23
C ALA A 35 -10.25 44.47 -11.68
N GLY A 36 -9.53 43.39 -12.02
CA GLY A 36 -8.16 43.09 -11.62
C GLY A 36 -7.14 43.21 -12.72
N GLN A 37 -7.45 43.84 -13.86
CA GLN A 37 -6.62 43.81 -15.07
C GLN A 37 -5.15 44.22 -14.85
N GLN A 38 -4.89 45.13 -13.90
CA GLN A 38 -3.54 45.55 -13.53
C GLN A 38 -2.66 44.44 -12.93
N HIS A 39 -3.27 43.32 -12.52
CA HIS A 39 -2.59 42.15 -11.96
C HIS A 39 -2.42 41.02 -13.00
N ILE A 40 -2.92 41.20 -14.23
CA ILE A 40 -2.74 40.24 -15.32
C ILE A 40 -1.35 40.45 -15.92
N GLU A 41 -0.52 39.42 -15.82
CA GLU A 41 0.86 39.44 -16.34
C GLU A 41 0.88 39.09 -17.84
N GLU A 42 1.81 39.64 -18.62
CA GLU A 42 2.01 39.28 -20.02
C GLU A 42 2.77 37.93 -20.14
N ASN A 43 2.05 36.84 -19.89
CA ASN A 43 2.59 35.48 -19.97
C ASN A 43 1.63 34.51 -20.67
N GLU A 44 2.14 33.31 -20.99
CA GLU A 44 1.39 32.26 -21.71
C GLU A 44 0.14 31.81 -20.94
N GLN A 45 0.21 31.76 -19.60
CA GLN A 45 -0.90 31.35 -18.73
C GLN A 45 -2.06 32.36 -18.78
N SER A 46 -1.76 33.66 -18.77
CA SER A 46 -2.75 34.73 -18.94
C SER A 46 -3.44 34.64 -20.31
N VAL A 47 -2.65 34.46 -21.37
CA VAL A 47 -3.18 34.32 -22.74
C VAL A 47 -4.05 33.08 -22.86
N THR A 48 -3.60 31.96 -22.31
CA THR A 48 -4.34 30.68 -22.31
C THR A 48 -5.66 30.82 -21.57
N LEU A 49 -5.68 31.44 -20.38
CA LEU A 49 -6.91 31.69 -19.63
C LEU A 49 -7.88 32.56 -20.43
N ILE A 50 -7.43 33.70 -20.96
CA ILE A 50 -8.28 34.63 -21.69
C ILE A 50 -8.88 33.97 -22.94
N ASN A 51 -8.05 33.29 -23.73
CA ASN A 51 -8.50 32.62 -24.96
C ASN A 51 -9.51 31.50 -24.71
N ASN A 52 -9.39 30.77 -23.60
CA ASN A 52 -10.35 29.73 -23.24
C ASN A 52 -11.60 30.27 -22.55
N LEU A 53 -11.52 31.45 -21.91
CA LEU A 53 -12.66 32.06 -21.24
C LEU A 53 -13.58 32.81 -22.22
N ILE A 54 -13.03 33.49 -23.24
CA ILE A 54 -13.81 34.29 -24.21
C ILE A 54 -14.98 33.50 -24.83
N PRO A 55 -14.78 32.29 -25.40
CA PRO A 55 -15.85 31.53 -26.04
C PRO A 55 -16.96 31.12 -25.07
N LEU A 56 -16.66 30.99 -23.78
CA LEU A 56 -17.61 30.60 -22.74
C LEU A 56 -18.51 31.76 -22.31
N THR A 57 -18.20 32.99 -22.72
CA THR A 57 -19.00 34.18 -22.40
C THR A 57 -20.08 34.46 -23.44
N THR A 58 -20.09 33.72 -24.55
CA THR A 58 -21.00 33.94 -25.69
C THR A 58 -22.02 32.82 -25.88
N ARG A 59 -21.99 31.77 -25.04
CA ARG A 59 -22.88 30.62 -25.11
C ARG A 59 -23.05 29.97 -23.73
N ASP A 60 -24.04 29.09 -23.61
CA ASP A 60 -24.18 28.23 -22.44
C ASP A 60 -23.00 27.24 -22.31
N ILE A 61 -22.52 27.09 -21.08
CA ILE A 61 -21.46 26.14 -20.74
C ILE A 61 -21.98 24.71 -20.61
N THR A 62 -21.12 23.77 -20.97
CA THR A 62 -21.33 22.33 -20.79
C THR A 62 -20.41 21.78 -19.69
N GLU A 63 -20.63 20.55 -19.25
CA GLU A 63 -19.73 19.91 -18.27
C GLU A 63 -18.29 19.80 -18.78
N LYS A 64 -18.14 19.48 -20.07
CA LYS A 64 -16.82 19.40 -20.73
C LYS A 64 -16.09 20.75 -20.72
N ASP A 65 -16.81 21.86 -20.84
CA ASP A 65 -16.21 23.19 -20.76
C ASP A 65 -15.66 23.46 -19.36
N VAL A 66 -16.41 23.05 -18.33
CA VAL A 66 -16.01 23.15 -16.93
C VAL A 66 -14.74 22.33 -16.66
N ASP A 67 -14.69 21.10 -17.17
CA ASP A 67 -13.53 20.21 -17.03
C ASP A 67 -12.26 20.78 -17.68
N ILE A 68 -12.39 21.56 -18.75
CA ILE A 68 -11.28 22.21 -19.44
C ILE A 68 -10.86 23.51 -18.75
N ILE A 69 -11.82 24.38 -18.37
CA ILE A 69 -11.50 25.72 -17.89
C ILE A 69 -11.01 25.74 -16.44
N LEU A 70 -11.45 24.81 -15.58
CA LEU A 70 -11.05 24.77 -14.17
C LEU A 70 -9.56 24.53 -13.96
N PRO A 71 -8.90 23.58 -14.65
CA PRO A 71 -7.44 23.44 -14.62
C PRO A 71 -6.71 24.71 -15.08
N ILE A 72 -7.19 25.35 -16.15
CA ILE A 72 -6.57 26.56 -16.72
C ILE A 72 -6.65 27.73 -15.74
N ILE A 73 -7.83 27.95 -15.13
CA ILE A 73 -8.00 28.95 -14.07
C ILE A 73 -7.03 28.62 -12.93
N SER A 74 -7.00 27.36 -12.50
CA SER A 74 -6.12 26.89 -11.43
C SER A 74 -4.65 27.21 -11.70
N GLU A 75 -4.14 26.87 -12.87
CA GLU A 75 -2.77 27.14 -13.27
C GLU A 75 -2.44 28.64 -13.30
N TYR A 76 -3.37 29.46 -13.79
CA TYR A 76 -3.19 30.92 -13.85
C TYR A 76 -2.96 31.55 -12.48
N TRP A 77 -3.87 31.36 -11.51
CA TRP A 77 -3.66 32.00 -10.20
C TRP A 77 -2.56 31.32 -9.38
N MET A 78 -2.23 30.05 -9.65
CA MET A 78 -1.02 29.42 -9.10
C MET A 78 0.26 30.09 -9.60
N THR A 79 0.29 30.57 -10.85
CA THR A 79 1.40 31.36 -11.40
C THR A 79 1.54 32.69 -10.65
N LEU A 80 0.43 33.40 -10.41
CA LEU A 80 0.42 34.64 -9.63
C LEU A 80 0.90 34.47 -8.19
N LEU A 81 0.72 33.27 -7.63
CA LEU A 81 1.15 32.90 -6.30
C LEU A 81 2.62 32.49 -6.24
N ARG A 82 3.18 31.87 -7.28
CA ARG A 82 4.62 31.53 -7.33
C ARG A 82 5.53 32.75 -7.21
N SER A 83 5.07 33.92 -7.68
CA SER A 83 5.81 35.18 -7.58
C SER A 83 5.59 35.93 -6.25
N ALA A 84 4.75 35.42 -5.35
CA ALA A 84 4.47 36.07 -4.08
C ALA A 84 5.52 35.74 -3.00
N GLN A 85 5.75 36.69 -2.10
CA GLN A 85 6.42 36.41 -0.83
C GLN A 85 5.41 35.87 0.18
N TYR A 86 5.85 34.97 1.05
CA TYR A 86 4.97 34.32 2.02
C TYR A 86 5.44 34.52 3.46
N LYS A 87 4.46 34.46 4.36
CA LYS A 87 4.67 34.22 5.78
C LYS A 87 3.79 33.04 6.17
N ILE A 88 4.42 31.93 6.54
CA ILE A 88 3.72 30.67 6.79
C ILE A 88 3.67 30.46 8.30
N PHE A 89 2.47 30.41 8.85
CA PHE A 89 2.24 30.08 10.25
C PHE A 89 1.79 28.63 10.33
N PHE A 90 2.41 27.83 11.20
CA PHE A 90 1.96 26.50 11.54
C PHE A 90 1.37 26.54 12.95
N TYR A 91 0.05 26.43 13.07
CA TYR A 91 -0.67 26.41 14.33
C TYR A 91 -1.08 24.99 14.68
N GLY A 92 -0.34 24.36 15.60
CA GLY A 92 -0.51 22.94 15.90
C GLY A 92 0.50 22.42 16.90
N THR A 93 0.51 21.11 17.11
CA THR A 93 1.47 20.46 18.01
C THR A 93 2.91 20.64 17.52
N HIS A 94 3.86 20.72 18.45
CA HIS A 94 5.28 20.79 18.12
C HIS A 94 5.77 19.61 17.26
N SER A 95 5.25 18.40 17.53
CA SER A 95 5.59 17.19 16.75
C SER A 95 5.17 17.31 15.28
N HIS A 96 3.95 17.76 15.01
CA HIS A 96 3.49 17.93 13.63
C HIS A 96 4.17 19.11 12.93
N TYR A 97 4.50 20.18 13.67
CA TYR A 97 5.33 21.27 13.15
C TYR A 97 6.69 20.76 12.69
N LEU A 98 7.39 19.99 13.53
CA LEU A 98 8.68 19.40 13.17
C LEU A 98 8.53 18.52 11.92
N SER A 99 7.52 17.65 11.88
CA SER A 99 7.23 16.82 10.70
C SER A 99 6.94 17.64 9.43
N PHE A 100 6.26 18.78 9.53
CA PHE A 100 6.03 19.65 8.38
C PHE A 100 7.31 20.39 7.96
N SER A 101 8.10 20.83 8.94
CA SER A 101 9.37 21.54 8.70
C SER A 101 10.42 20.66 8.01
N THR A 102 10.35 19.32 8.12
CA THR A 102 11.27 18.44 7.40
C THR A 102 10.92 18.31 5.91
N ILE A 103 9.66 18.53 5.53
CA ILE A 103 9.20 18.38 4.13
C ILE A 103 9.04 19.71 3.39
N ILE A 104 9.03 20.85 4.09
CA ILE A 104 8.96 22.17 3.46
C ILE A 104 10.22 22.46 2.63
N ALA A 105 10.05 23.09 1.47
CA ALA A 105 11.14 23.50 0.60
C ALA A 105 12.03 24.54 1.29
N ASP A 106 13.34 24.47 1.02
CA ASP A 106 14.35 25.29 1.72
C ASP A 106 14.10 26.80 1.60
N CYS A 107 13.58 27.24 0.45
CA CYS A 107 13.23 28.64 0.21
C CYS A 107 12.16 29.19 1.16
N PHE A 108 11.33 28.34 1.78
CA PHE A 108 10.27 28.74 2.70
C PHE A 108 10.61 28.50 4.18
N GLN A 109 11.74 27.88 4.51
CA GLN A 109 12.10 27.58 5.90
C GLN A 109 12.18 28.81 6.80
N SER A 110 12.82 29.89 6.32
CA SER A 110 12.90 31.15 7.07
C SER A 110 11.55 31.89 7.19
N GLN A 111 10.57 31.51 6.38
CA GLN A 111 9.23 32.09 6.35
C GLN A 111 8.25 31.35 7.26
N LEU A 112 8.62 30.14 7.70
CA LEU A 112 7.82 29.28 8.56
C LEU A 112 7.93 29.70 10.03
N VAL A 113 6.79 29.81 10.71
CA VAL A 113 6.70 30.15 12.14
C VAL A 113 5.79 29.15 12.83
N HIS A 114 6.31 28.49 13.87
CA HIS A 114 5.48 27.65 14.75
C HIS A 114 4.71 28.51 15.75
N LEU A 115 3.41 28.28 15.83
CA LEU A 115 2.53 28.79 16.87
C LEU A 115 2.02 27.57 17.66
N ASP A 116 2.59 27.34 18.84
CA ASP A 116 2.23 26.19 19.66
C ASP A 116 0.82 26.35 20.25
N ILE A 117 0.01 25.30 20.14
CA ILE A 117 -1.34 25.24 20.71
C ILE A 117 -1.35 25.37 22.25
N THR A 118 -0.22 25.12 22.93
CA THR A 118 -0.12 25.31 24.38
C THR A 118 0.08 26.77 24.76
N ALA A 119 0.43 27.64 23.80
CA ALA A 119 0.55 29.07 24.03
C ALA A 119 -0.83 29.72 24.13
N ASP A 120 -0.89 30.92 24.72
CA ASP A 120 -2.11 31.71 24.73
C ASP A 120 -2.55 32.01 23.28
N VAL A 121 -3.80 31.68 22.97
CA VAL A 121 -4.39 31.88 21.65
C VAL A 121 -4.43 33.37 21.27
N GLU A 122 -4.59 34.28 22.25
CA GLU A 122 -4.52 35.72 21.98
C GLU A 122 -3.12 36.13 21.52
N HIS A 123 -2.08 35.58 22.15
CA HIS A 123 -0.71 35.83 21.74
C HIS A 123 -0.41 35.29 20.33
N CYS A 124 -0.97 34.12 20.00
CA CYS A 124 -0.87 33.56 18.65
C CYS A 124 -1.55 34.46 17.61
N ILE A 125 -2.75 34.96 17.91
CA ILE A 125 -3.49 35.89 17.04
C ILE A 125 -2.74 37.21 16.88
N GLN A 126 -2.15 37.75 17.96
CA GLN A 126 -1.30 38.94 17.89
C GLN A 126 -0.10 38.72 16.97
N SER A 127 0.55 37.56 17.08
CA SER A 127 1.67 37.16 16.21
C SER A 127 1.25 37.05 14.74
N ILE A 128 0.08 36.45 14.48
CA ILE A 128 -0.51 36.38 13.13
C ILE A 128 -0.81 37.78 12.60
N ASN A 129 -1.36 38.67 13.42
CA ASN A 129 -1.79 40.00 13.03
C ASN A 129 -0.63 40.99 12.88
N HIS A 130 0.54 40.68 13.43
CA HIS A 130 1.71 41.54 13.33
C HIS A 130 2.00 41.89 11.86
N PRO A 131 2.23 43.19 11.54
CA PRO A 131 2.59 43.61 10.20
C PRO A 131 3.85 42.89 9.73
N SER A 132 3.85 42.34 8.52
CA SER A 132 5.05 41.78 7.90
C SER A 132 5.76 42.88 7.10
N PRO A 133 7.10 43.01 7.18
CA PRO A 133 7.83 44.12 6.55
C PRO A 133 7.60 44.27 5.03
N ASP A 134 7.22 43.18 4.35
CA ASP A 134 7.24 43.09 2.89
C ASP A 134 5.87 42.76 2.23
N ASN A 135 4.74 43.10 2.86
CA ASN A 135 3.39 42.75 2.34
C ASN A 135 3.22 41.24 2.02
N ALA A 136 3.94 40.39 2.76
CA ALA A 136 3.95 38.95 2.55
C ALA A 136 2.53 38.34 2.67
N THR A 137 2.25 37.39 1.79
CA THR A 137 1.01 36.60 1.80
C THR A 137 1.01 35.66 2.99
N LYS A 138 0.08 35.86 3.93
CA LYS A 138 -0.01 35.04 5.15
C LYS A 138 -0.77 33.75 4.89
N ILE A 139 -0.14 32.61 5.14
CA ILE A 139 -0.75 31.28 5.09
C ILE A 139 -0.79 30.71 6.50
N LEU A 140 -1.92 30.14 6.90
CA LEU A 140 -2.05 29.45 8.17
C LEU A 140 -2.27 27.96 7.92
N ILE A 141 -1.31 27.15 8.34
CA ILE A 141 -1.37 25.69 8.34
C ILE A 141 -1.76 25.23 9.73
N TYR A 142 -2.66 24.25 9.85
CA TYR A 142 -3.11 23.73 11.15
C TYR A 142 -3.28 22.21 11.13
N ASP A 143 -3.10 21.56 12.28
CA ASP A 143 -3.35 20.12 12.47
C ASP A 143 -4.70 19.86 13.17
N ASP A 144 -4.98 18.59 13.51
CA ASP A 144 -6.20 18.19 14.23
C ASP A 144 -6.43 19.03 15.50
N GLU A 145 -5.38 19.18 16.31
CA GLU A 145 -5.45 19.94 17.56
C GLU A 145 -5.57 21.44 17.29
N GLY A 146 -4.82 21.97 16.33
CA GLY A 146 -4.83 23.38 15.94
C GLY A 146 -6.13 23.85 15.28
N SER A 147 -7.01 22.92 14.86
CA SER A 147 -8.28 23.24 14.19
C SER A 147 -9.19 24.21 14.96
N HIS A 148 -9.02 24.34 16.28
CA HIS A 148 -9.77 25.30 17.08
C HIS A 148 -9.53 26.76 16.70
N ILE A 149 -8.40 27.10 16.07
CA ILE A 149 -8.11 28.46 15.57
C ILE A 149 -9.16 28.93 14.55
N LEU A 150 -9.79 27.99 13.84
CA LEU A 150 -10.83 28.30 12.85
C LEU A 150 -12.07 28.96 13.47
N ARG A 151 -12.34 28.71 14.77
CA ARG A 151 -13.41 29.40 15.50
C ARG A 151 -13.15 30.90 15.64
N ARG A 152 -11.88 31.29 15.55
CA ARG A 152 -11.38 32.67 15.67
C ARG A 152 -10.79 33.20 14.36
N LYS A 153 -11.15 32.61 13.23
CA LYS A 153 -10.62 33.01 11.92
C LYS A 153 -10.84 34.49 11.58
N PHE A 154 -11.90 35.10 12.10
CA PHE A 154 -12.20 36.52 11.88
C PHE A 154 -11.32 37.46 12.70
N ASP A 155 -10.67 36.95 13.75
CA ASP A 155 -9.72 37.71 14.57
C ASP A 155 -8.32 37.72 13.93
N CYS A 156 -8.07 36.80 12.98
CA CYS A 156 -6.82 36.67 12.23
C CYS A 156 -6.86 37.56 10.97
N ALA A 157 -6.32 38.77 11.06
CA ALA A 157 -6.28 39.72 9.97
C ALA A 157 -5.37 39.23 8.82
N ASN A 158 -5.87 39.40 7.59
CA ASN A 158 -5.11 39.23 6.35
C ASN A 158 -4.53 37.82 6.11
N ILE A 159 -5.12 36.77 6.68
CA ILE A 159 -4.82 35.40 6.27
C ILE A 159 -5.37 35.16 4.87
N PHE A 160 -4.50 34.77 3.94
CA PHE A 160 -4.88 34.43 2.58
C PHE A 160 -5.60 33.08 2.53
N SER A 161 -5.03 32.05 3.17
CA SER A 161 -5.62 30.70 3.21
C SER A 161 -5.36 29.97 4.51
N TYR A 162 -6.28 29.09 4.88
CA TYR A 162 -6.17 28.14 5.98
C TYR A 162 -6.03 26.74 5.38
N ILE A 163 -4.96 26.03 5.73
CA ILE A 163 -4.63 24.72 5.14
C ILE A 163 -4.52 23.71 6.27
N TYR A 164 -5.33 22.65 6.23
CA TYR A 164 -5.12 21.55 7.16
C TYR A 164 -3.91 20.71 6.73
N TYR A 165 -3.06 20.35 7.68
CA TYR A 165 -1.97 19.40 7.52
C TYR A 165 -2.20 18.18 8.40
N SER A 166 -2.25 17.01 7.76
CA SER A 166 -2.13 15.73 8.48
C SER A 166 -0.65 15.31 8.46
N PRO A 167 -0.06 14.94 9.60
CA PRO A 167 1.30 14.41 9.63
C PRO A 167 1.40 13.13 8.78
N LEU A 168 2.59 12.90 8.22
CA LEU A 168 2.92 11.63 7.58
C LEU A 168 2.80 10.50 8.61
N ARG A 169 1.88 9.57 8.37
CA ARG A 169 1.67 8.39 9.21
C ARG A 169 1.74 7.15 8.35
N VAL A 170 2.56 6.19 8.75
CA VAL A 170 2.39 4.80 8.29
C VAL A 170 1.59 4.09 9.37
N THR A 171 0.39 3.60 9.04
CA THR A 171 -0.32 2.65 9.90
C THR A 171 0.18 1.25 9.58
N CYS A 172 0.54 0.46 10.59
CA CYS A 172 0.79 -0.98 10.42
C CYS A 172 0.04 -1.66 11.56
N GLY A 173 -0.62 -2.75 11.24
CA GLY A 173 -1.31 -3.55 12.23
C GLY A 173 -0.34 -4.31 13.11
N THR A 174 -0.90 -5.07 14.04
CA THR A 174 -0.19 -6.10 14.81
C THR A 174 0.54 -7.12 13.93
N ASN A 175 0.15 -7.21 12.66
CA ASN A 175 0.72 -8.11 11.65
C ASN A 175 1.95 -7.56 10.92
N LYS A 176 2.46 -6.35 11.27
CA LYS A 176 3.64 -5.71 10.66
C LYS A 176 4.83 -6.64 10.44
N LYS A 177 4.97 -7.62 11.33
CA LYS A 177 6.00 -8.66 11.32
C LYS A 177 6.10 -9.40 9.97
N TYR A 178 4.99 -9.59 9.26
CA TYR A 178 4.98 -10.29 7.98
C TYR A 178 5.60 -9.47 6.85
N ALA A 179 5.28 -8.18 6.74
CA ALA A 179 5.94 -7.32 5.77
C ALA A 179 7.44 -7.28 6.04
N MET A 180 7.85 -7.20 7.31
CA MET A 180 9.26 -7.18 7.68
C MET A 180 10.00 -8.46 7.33
N TYR A 181 9.36 -9.60 7.56
CA TYR A 181 9.90 -10.88 7.15
C TYR A 181 10.06 -10.95 5.63
N LEU A 182 9.05 -10.52 4.88
CA LEU A 182 9.12 -10.49 3.43
C LEU A 182 10.21 -9.54 2.93
N GLU A 183 10.41 -8.38 3.55
CA GLU A 183 11.54 -7.49 3.25
C GLU A 183 12.90 -8.16 3.50
N HIS A 184 13.02 -8.93 4.58
CA HIS A 184 14.24 -9.69 4.86
C HIS A 184 14.52 -10.72 3.77
N GLU A 185 13.52 -11.56 3.44
CA GLU A 185 13.67 -12.61 2.41
C GLU A 185 13.86 -12.00 1.01
N TYR A 186 13.19 -10.89 0.71
CA TYR A 186 13.36 -10.14 -0.53
C TYR A 186 14.76 -9.54 -0.65
N LYS A 187 15.29 -8.97 0.43
CA LYS A 187 16.68 -8.48 0.46
C LYS A 187 17.67 -9.64 0.33
N LYS A 188 17.42 -10.77 1.00
CA LYS A 188 18.22 -12.01 0.88
C LYS A 188 18.29 -12.44 -0.59
N TYR A 189 17.13 -12.53 -1.27
CA TYR A 189 17.06 -12.86 -2.70
C TYR A 189 17.88 -11.91 -3.60
N ASN A 190 17.82 -10.61 -3.32
CA ASN A 190 18.48 -9.61 -4.17
C ASN A 190 19.99 -9.45 -3.91
N THR A 191 20.47 -9.83 -2.72
CA THR A 191 21.86 -9.56 -2.29
C THR A 191 22.72 -10.80 -2.15
N GLN A 192 22.12 -11.99 -2.10
CA GLN A 192 22.82 -13.27 -1.95
C GLN A 192 22.58 -14.18 -3.17
N ILE A 193 23.32 -15.28 -3.24
CA ILE A 193 23.12 -16.31 -4.26
C ILE A 193 21.94 -17.18 -3.80
N ILE A 194 20.75 -16.85 -4.30
CA ILE A 194 19.50 -17.57 -4.01
C ILE A 194 19.01 -18.26 -5.27
N ASP A 195 18.92 -19.59 -5.22
CA ASP A 195 18.48 -20.43 -6.33
C ASP A 195 16.97 -20.69 -6.27
N ASN A 196 16.40 -20.69 -5.06
CA ASN A 196 15.03 -21.12 -4.81
C ASN A 196 14.19 -20.00 -4.21
N VAL A 197 12.94 -19.92 -4.67
CA VAL A 197 11.89 -19.14 -4.01
C VAL A 197 10.79 -20.08 -3.55
N VAL A 198 10.43 -20.00 -2.28
CA VAL A 198 9.27 -20.70 -1.73
C VAL A 198 8.09 -19.75 -1.66
N THR A 199 6.91 -20.22 -2.06
CA THR A 199 5.64 -19.50 -1.91
C THR A 199 4.56 -20.42 -1.38
N GLY A 200 3.50 -19.82 -0.82
CA GLY A 200 2.35 -20.52 -0.27
C GLY A 200 1.80 -19.79 0.95
N SER A 201 0.95 -20.49 1.69
CA SER A 201 0.32 -20.00 2.91
C SER A 201 1.07 -20.46 4.16
N SER A 202 0.35 -20.75 5.25
CA SER A 202 0.91 -21.26 6.50
C SER A 202 1.70 -22.55 6.34
N TYR A 203 1.35 -23.43 5.40
CA TYR A 203 2.11 -24.66 5.18
C TYR A 203 3.54 -24.38 4.70
N ALA A 204 3.73 -23.40 3.82
CA ALA A 204 5.04 -22.96 3.38
C ALA A 204 5.82 -22.25 4.50
N TRP A 205 5.12 -21.44 5.28
CA TRP A 205 5.69 -20.70 6.41
C TRP A 205 6.30 -21.62 7.47
N TRP A 206 5.59 -22.72 7.77
CA TRP A 206 6.00 -23.70 8.77
C TRP A 206 6.88 -24.81 8.19
N GLY A 207 6.67 -25.18 6.92
CA GLY A 207 7.37 -26.29 6.27
C GLY A 207 8.78 -25.94 5.80
N VAL A 208 9.04 -24.68 5.44
CA VAL A 208 10.38 -24.24 5.00
C VAL A 208 10.90 -23.05 5.82
N PRO A 209 11.14 -23.21 7.14
CA PRO A 209 11.68 -22.17 8.00
C PRO A 209 12.98 -21.57 7.44
N THR A 210 13.11 -20.24 7.49
CA THR A 210 14.28 -19.53 6.94
C THR A 210 15.61 -19.98 7.56
N GLN A 211 15.59 -20.50 8.78
CA GLN A 211 16.77 -20.94 9.53
C GLN A 211 17.32 -22.28 9.04
N LEU A 212 16.53 -23.02 8.26
CA LEU A 212 16.91 -24.32 7.71
C LEU A 212 17.36 -24.22 6.24
N THR A 213 17.39 -23.01 5.67
CA THR A 213 17.68 -22.80 4.25
C THR A 213 18.86 -21.86 4.03
N THR A 214 19.71 -22.19 3.06
CA THR A 214 20.92 -21.40 2.76
C THR A 214 20.87 -20.73 1.39
N CYS A 215 20.17 -21.35 0.42
CA CYS A 215 20.06 -20.86 -0.95
C CYS A 215 18.59 -20.65 -1.37
N THR A 216 17.70 -20.48 -0.38
CA THR A 216 16.26 -20.30 -0.58
C THR A 216 15.79 -19.00 0.08
N ALA A 217 14.96 -18.23 -0.63
CA ALA A 217 14.17 -17.16 -0.05
C ALA A 217 12.72 -17.65 0.13
N ASN A 218 12.23 -17.71 1.37
CA ASN A 218 10.86 -18.14 1.63
C ASN A 218 9.91 -16.94 1.69
N MET A 219 9.25 -16.64 0.57
CA MET A 219 8.31 -15.53 0.40
C MET A 219 6.88 -15.85 0.87
N SER A 220 6.69 -16.88 1.70
CA SER A 220 5.37 -17.19 2.28
C SER A 220 5.12 -16.49 3.62
N VAL A 221 3.85 -16.37 3.99
CA VAL A 221 3.40 -15.91 5.31
C VAL A 221 2.20 -16.74 5.74
N LYS A 222 1.84 -16.70 7.03
CA LYS A 222 0.74 -17.51 7.59
C LYS A 222 -0.60 -17.40 6.87
N SER A 223 -0.87 -16.28 6.21
CA SER A 223 -2.11 -16.05 5.43
C SER A 223 -1.86 -15.68 3.98
N GLY A 224 -0.74 -16.11 3.39
CA GLY A 224 -0.49 -15.88 1.96
C GLY A 224 -1.49 -16.65 1.10
N ASP A 225 -1.86 -16.08 -0.05
CA ASP A 225 -2.73 -16.75 -1.03
C ASP A 225 -2.03 -16.90 -2.40
N THR A 226 -2.71 -17.59 -3.31
CA THR A 226 -2.21 -17.86 -4.66
C THR A 226 -1.99 -16.59 -5.48
N ALA A 227 -2.80 -15.54 -5.27
CA ALA A 227 -2.63 -14.26 -5.96
C ALA A 227 -1.33 -13.57 -5.54
N PHE A 228 -1.02 -13.54 -4.23
CA PHE A 228 0.26 -13.01 -3.75
C PHE A 228 1.44 -13.88 -4.21
N ALA A 229 1.30 -15.21 -4.18
CA ALA A 229 2.32 -16.14 -4.67
C ALA A 229 2.65 -15.90 -6.16
N LEU A 230 1.64 -15.67 -7.00
CA LEU A 230 1.81 -15.30 -8.40
C LEU A 230 2.53 -13.95 -8.54
N ALA A 231 2.07 -12.91 -7.85
CA ALA A 231 2.64 -11.57 -7.95
C ALA A 231 4.13 -11.54 -7.58
N ILE A 232 4.51 -12.19 -6.48
CA ILE A 232 5.91 -12.21 -6.04
C ILE A 232 6.78 -13.05 -6.98
N THR A 233 6.30 -14.19 -7.46
CA THR A 233 7.10 -15.05 -8.36
C THR A 233 7.28 -14.43 -9.73
N GLU A 234 6.24 -13.79 -10.28
CA GLU A 234 6.34 -12.99 -11.50
C GLU A 234 7.41 -11.93 -11.36
N HIS A 235 7.35 -11.12 -10.30
CA HIS A 235 8.32 -10.07 -10.03
C HIS A 235 9.75 -10.59 -9.92
N LEU A 236 9.99 -11.62 -9.12
CA LEU A 236 11.35 -12.15 -8.91
C LEU A 236 11.92 -12.79 -10.17
N SER A 237 11.08 -13.43 -10.98
CA SER A 237 11.49 -14.07 -12.24
C SER A 237 11.97 -13.07 -13.30
N GLN A 238 11.58 -11.79 -13.22
CA GLN A 238 12.00 -10.75 -14.17
C GLN A 238 13.52 -10.52 -14.16
N SER A 239 14.19 -10.82 -13.04
CA SER A 239 15.65 -10.72 -12.94
C SER A 239 16.40 -11.77 -13.76
N GLY A 240 15.72 -12.85 -14.19
CA GLY A 240 16.32 -14.00 -14.86
C GLY A 240 17.18 -14.89 -13.95
N LYS A 241 17.25 -14.61 -12.64
CA LYS A 241 18.10 -15.34 -11.67
C LYS A 241 17.40 -16.54 -11.04
N LEU A 242 16.07 -16.58 -11.06
CA LEU A 242 15.29 -17.63 -10.43
C LEU A 242 15.56 -18.99 -11.12
N LYS A 243 16.04 -19.99 -10.36
CA LYS A 243 16.23 -21.35 -10.87
C LYS A 243 15.06 -22.25 -10.52
N ASN A 244 14.58 -22.17 -9.28
CA ASN A 244 13.53 -23.03 -8.75
C ASN A 244 12.44 -22.23 -8.03
N HIS A 245 11.19 -22.55 -8.31
CA HIS A 245 10.02 -22.08 -7.59
C HIS A 245 9.35 -23.25 -6.88
N ILE A 246 9.33 -23.22 -5.55
CA ILE A 246 8.71 -24.25 -4.72
C ILE A 246 7.37 -23.68 -4.21
N HIS A 247 6.28 -24.12 -4.80
CA HIS A 247 4.92 -23.72 -4.39
C HIS A 247 4.32 -24.78 -3.48
N ILE A 248 4.21 -24.48 -2.18
CA ILE A 248 3.60 -25.39 -1.21
C ILE A 248 2.12 -25.05 -1.08
N THR A 249 1.26 -26.02 -1.38
CA THR A 249 -0.19 -25.90 -1.45
C THR A 249 -0.87 -27.02 -0.66
N SER A 250 -2.11 -26.79 -0.24
CA SER A 250 -3.00 -27.79 0.38
C SER A 250 -4.23 -28.06 -0.49
N PHE A 251 -5.01 -29.08 -0.13
CA PHE A 251 -6.18 -29.55 -0.88
C PHE A 251 -7.27 -28.49 -1.06
N PHE A 252 -7.37 -27.55 -0.12
CA PHE A 252 -8.41 -26.52 -0.12
C PHE A 252 -7.97 -25.21 -0.77
N ASP A 253 -6.67 -25.02 -1.07
CA ASP A 253 -6.15 -23.71 -1.51
C ASP A 253 -6.75 -23.27 -2.85
N LEU A 254 -7.09 -24.20 -3.76
CA LEU A 254 -7.84 -23.86 -4.96
C LEU A 254 -9.20 -23.24 -4.63
N HIS A 255 -9.86 -23.70 -3.57
CA HIS A 255 -11.18 -23.22 -3.16
C HIS A 255 -11.14 -22.04 -2.19
N HIS A 256 -9.96 -21.63 -1.73
CA HIS A 256 -9.84 -20.66 -0.66
C HIS A 256 -8.99 -19.47 -1.05
N GLU A 257 -9.60 -18.31 -0.99
CA GLU A 257 -8.89 -17.06 -1.04
C GLU A 257 -8.87 -16.45 0.35
N LEU A 258 -7.73 -16.59 1.04
CA LEU A 258 -7.55 -15.99 2.37
C LEU A 258 -7.73 -14.46 2.32
N ALA A 259 -7.46 -13.84 1.17
CA ALA A 259 -7.73 -12.45 0.84
C ALA A 259 -9.19 -12.04 1.08
N ARG A 260 -10.15 -12.95 0.84
CA ARG A 260 -11.59 -12.72 1.02
C ARG A 260 -12.08 -13.02 2.43
N SER A 261 -11.20 -13.48 3.32
CA SER A 261 -11.54 -13.77 4.71
C SER A 261 -11.90 -12.50 5.48
N LYS A 262 -13.03 -12.52 6.19
CA LYS A 262 -13.46 -11.42 7.07
C LYS A 262 -12.74 -11.39 8.43
N GLY A 263 -11.80 -12.32 8.67
CA GLY A 263 -11.05 -12.38 9.92
C GLY A 263 -10.12 -11.18 10.10
N SER A 264 -10.07 -10.61 11.31
CA SER A 264 -9.17 -9.49 11.65
C SER A 264 -7.70 -9.85 11.45
N PHE A 265 -7.33 -11.10 11.73
CA PHE A 265 -5.98 -11.61 11.47
C PHE A 265 -5.64 -11.55 9.97
N ASN A 266 -6.41 -12.23 9.12
CA ASN A 266 -6.15 -12.28 7.68
C ASN A 266 -6.16 -10.89 7.05
N SER A 267 -7.21 -10.10 7.30
CA SER A 267 -7.26 -8.71 6.79
C SER A 267 -6.06 -7.87 7.23
N GLY A 268 -5.56 -8.06 8.45
CA GLY A 268 -4.32 -7.44 8.90
C GLY A 268 -3.09 -7.94 8.13
N VAL A 269 -2.97 -9.24 7.85
CA VAL A 269 -1.86 -9.79 7.05
C VAL A 269 -1.88 -9.22 5.63
N PHE A 270 -3.03 -9.20 4.96
CA PHE A 270 -3.13 -8.68 3.59
C PHE A 270 -2.83 -7.18 3.48
N LYS A 271 -3.12 -6.38 4.52
CA LYS A 271 -2.65 -4.98 4.57
C LYS A 271 -1.12 -4.89 4.53
N GLU A 272 -0.44 -5.77 5.24
CA GLU A 272 1.02 -5.81 5.28
C GLU A 272 1.60 -6.38 3.97
N LEU A 273 0.94 -7.34 3.33
CA LEU A 273 1.31 -7.83 1.98
C LEU A 273 1.20 -6.72 0.93
N LYS A 274 0.08 -5.97 0.91
CA LYS A 274 -0.09 -4.80 0.03
C LYS A 274 0.99 -3.76 0.27
N PHE A 275 1.29 -3.47 1.53
CA PHE A 275 2.34 -2.51 1.89
C PHE A 275 3.73 -2.96 1.40
N PHE A 276 4.10 -4.23 1.63
CA PHE A 276 5.33 -4.83 1.12
C PHE A 276 5.40 -4.77 -0.41
N ALA A 277 4.35 -5.20 -1.11
CA ALA A 277 4.30 -5.20 -2.55
C ALA A 277 4.50 -3.79 -3.12
N LYS A 278 3.78 -2.82 -2.56
CA LYS A 278 3.86 -1.43 -2.98
C LYS A 278 5.24 -0.83 -2.75
N LYS A 279 5.83 -1.03 -1.56
CA LYS A 279 7.19 -0.55 -1.26
C LYS A 279 8.23 -1.04 -2.29
N ASN A 280 8.05 -2.25 -2.83
CA ASN A 280 9.00 -2.87 -3.76
C ASN A 280 8.58 -2.80 -5.24
N ASN A 281 7.55 -2.03 -5.59
CA ASN A 281 7.01 -1.94 -6.95
C ASN A 281 6.53 -3.30 -7.51
N ILE A 282 6.01 -4.18 -6.65
CA ILE A 282 5.49 -5.49 -7.07
C ILE A 282 4.03 -5.31 -7.47
N PRO A 283 3.65 -5.61 -8.74
CA PRO A 283 2.26 -5.56 -9.16
C PRO A 283 1.45 -6.65 -8.44
N TYR A 284 0.71 -6.25 -7.41
CA TYR A 284 -0.14 -7.15 -6.63
C TYR A 284 -1.60 -6.73 -6.76
N ILE A 285 -2.34 -7.45 -7.60
CA ILE A 285 -3.77 -7.24 -7.81
C ILE A 285 -4.52 -8.22 -6.91
N GLN A 286 -5.25 -7.68 -5.94
CA GLN A 286 -6.25 -8.43 -5.19
C GLN A 286 -7.60 -8.19 -5.87
N TYR A 287 -8.49 -9.19 -5.87
CA TYR A 287 -9.82 -9.18 -6.51
C TYR A 287 -10.52 -7.81 -6.58
N ASP A 288 -11.12 -7.51 -7.75
CA ASP A 288 -11.94 -6.34 -8.06
C ASP A 288 -11.34 -4.94 -7.76
N GLU A 289 -10.03 -4.84 -7.48
CA GLU A 289 -9.32 -3.55 -7.40
C GLU A 289 -8.50 -3.28 -8.67
N GLU A 290 -8.59 -2.04 -9.19
CA GLU A 290 -7.91 -1.55 -10.39
C GLU A 290 -6.38 -1.69 -10.32
N ILE A 291 -5.78 -1.73 -11.52
CA ILE A 291 -4.34 -1.75 -11.77
C ILE A 291 -3.66 -0.60 -11.03
N PHE A 292 -2.80 -0.93 -10.06
CA PHE A 292 -1.95 0.06 -9.39
C PHE A 292 -1.05 0.76 -10.41
N THR A 293 -1.23 2.07 -10.55
CA THR A 293 -0.25 2.96 -11.18
C THR A 293 0.73 3.47 -10.11
N SER A 294 2.00 3.55 -10.49
CA SER A 294 3.18 3.97 -9.73
C SER A 294 2.97 4.68 -8.37
N ASN A 295 3.53 4.07 -7.32
CA ASN A 295 4.69 4.65 -6.63
C ASN A 295 4.41 5.29 -5.25
N HIS A 296 3.76 6.46 -5.24
CA HIS A 296 3.85 7.37 -4.09
C HIS A 296 2.53 8.06 -3.68
N ASP A 297 1.56 8.20 -4.60
CA ASP A 297 0.36 9.03 -4.38
C ASP A 297 -0.68 8.47 -3.40
N GLU A 298 -0.59 7.17 -3.07
CA GLU A 298 -1.61 6.48 -2.27
C GLU A 298 -1.10 5.90 -0.94
N ILE A 299 0.22 5.84 -0.67
CA ILE A 299 0.69 5.42 0.68
C ILE A 299 0.43 6.55 1.69
N TYR A 300 0.38 7.78 1.20
CA TYR A 300 0.24 8.98 2.01
C TYR A 300 -0.74 9.92 1.34
N GLN A 301 -2.01 9.80 1.71
CA GLN A 301 -2.91 10.94 1.59
C GLN A 301 -3.21 11.43 3.01
N PRO A 302 -2.74 12.63 3.38
CA PRO A 302 -3.36 13.38 4.46
C PRO A 302 -4.89 13.31 4.29
N ALA A 303 -5.62 12.87 5.31
CA ALA A 303 -7.05 12.53 5.22
C ALA A 303 -7.99 13.73 4.93
N SER A 304 -7.47 14.87 4.50
CA SER A 304 -8.16 16.17 4.44
C SER A 304 -8.04 16.87 3.09
N ILE A 305 -7.67 16.17 2.02
CA ILE A 305 -7.50 16.80 0.70
C ILE A 305 -8.86 16.81 -0.02
N SER A 306 -9.86 17.47 0.57
CA SER A 306 -11.21 17.61 0.02
C SER A 306 -11.49 18.97 -0.61
N SER A 307 -10.45 19.60 -1.18
CA SER A 307 -10.58 20.69 -2.17
C SER A 307 -9.28 20.87 -2.96
N SER A 308 -9.40 21.04 -4.28
CA SER A 308 -8.28 21.11 -5.24
C SER A 308 -7.30 22.26 -4.99
N ILE A 309 -7.73 23.29 -4.26
CA ILE A 309 -7.00 24.56 -4.11
C ILE A 309 -6.02 24.52 -2.95
N GLU A 310 -6.45 24.05 -1.79
CA GLU A 310 -5.61 23.87 -0.61
C GLU A 310 -4.55 22.80 -0.88
N LYS A 311 -4.88 21.78 -1.71
CA LYS A 311 -3.92 20.81 -2.26
C LYS A 311 -2.81 21.49 -3.08
N ASN A 312 -3.20 22.33 -4.03
CA ASN A 312 -2.26 23.01 -4.92
C ASN A 312 -1.43 24.07 -4.18
N LEU A 313 -1.99 24.75 -3.18
CA LEU A 313 -1.26 25.69 -2.35
C LEU A 313 -0.21 24.98 -1.49
N LEU A 314 -0.57 23.86 -0.87
CA LEU A 314 0.37 23.11 -0.05
C LEU A 314 1.55 22.56 -0.87
N SER A 315 1.31 22.15 -2.12
CA SER A 315 2.36 21.69 -3.03
C SER A 315 3.33 22.79 -3.48
N LEU A 316 2.99 24.08 -3.33
CA LEU A 316 3.98 25.16 -3.51
C LEU A 316 5.05 25.13 -2.42
N PHE A 317 4.67 24.78 -1.19
CA PHE A 317 5.55 24.89 -0.03
C PHE A 317 6.32 23.60 0.23
N ILE A 318 5.80 22.44 -0.19
CA ILE A 318 6.44 21.14 0.04
C ILE A 318 7.50 20.87 -1.04
N SER A 319 8.67 20.41 -0.62
CA SER A 319 9.65 19.81 -1.52
C SER A 319 9.31 18.33 -1.74
N GLU A 320 9.05 17.96 -2.98
CA GLU A 320 8.78 16.56 -3.35
C GLU A 320 9.93 15.63 -2.94
N ALA A 321 11.18 16.02 -3.18
CA ALA A 321 12.36 15.24 -2.79
C ALA A 321 12.43 15.02 -1.27
N LYS A 322 12.15 16.06 -0.46
CA LYS A 322 12.14 15.93 1.00
C LYS A 322 10.95 15.13 1.51
N LEU A 323 9.79 15.26 0.89
CA LEU A 323 8.61 14.46 1.17
C LEU A 323 8.91 12.97 0.95
N ILE A 324 9.50 12.63 -0.20
CA ILE A 324 9.93 11.26 -0.52
C ILE A 324 10.94 10.77 0.51
N ALA A 325 11.96 11.56 0.85
CA ALA A 325 12.96 11.19 1.85
C ALA A 325 12.33 10.95 3.24
N ALA A 326 11.48 11.85 3.72
CA ALA A 326 10.79 11.71 5.01
C ALA A 326 9.89 10.46 5.03
N ILE A 327 9.18 10.20 3.94
CA ILE A 327 8.40 8.97 3.75
C ILE A 327 9.30 7.74 3.86
N THR A 328 10.42 7.72 3.14
CA THR A 328 11.37 6.62 3.15
C THR A 328 11.95 6.39 4.54
N ASP A 329 12.29 7.45 5.27
CA ASP A 329 12.81 7.37 6.64
C ASP A 329 11.77 6.83 7.61
N ILE A 330 10.52 7.31 7.54
CA ILE A 330 9.43 6.79 8.38
C ILE A 330 9.20 5.31 8.11
N VAL A 331 9.18 4.90 6.84
CA VAL A 331 9.08 3.50 6.45
C VAL A 331 10.25 2.72 7.06
N ASN A 332 11.49 3.13 6.81
CA ASN A 332 12.69 2.43 7.28
C ASN A 332 12.77 2.34 8.81
N HIS A 333 12.55 3.43 9.54
CA HIS A 333 12.49 3.44 11.01
C HIS A 333 11.44 2.47 11.55
N LYS A 334 10.30 2.36 10.86
CA LYS A 334 9.25 1.43 11.25
C LYS A 334 9.63 -0.04 11.09
N TYR A 335 10.44 -0.36 10.07
CA TYR A 335 11.03 -1.69 9.86
C TYR A 335 12.23 -1.96 10.78
N LEU A 336 12.94 -0.96 11.28
CA LEU A 336 14.12 -1.17 12.15
C LEU A 336 13.76 -1.60 13.59
N ASN A 337 12.57 -1.24 14.08
CA ASN A 337 12.21 -1.40 15.50
C ASN A 337 11.45 -2.68 15.85
N PHE A 338 11.51 -3.73 15.02
CA PHE A 338 10.87 -5.00 15.38
C PHE A 338 11.87 -6.13 15.35
N ASP A 339 11.77 -6.95 16.39
CA ASP A 339 12.68 -8.03 16.66
C ASP A 339 12.44 -9.16 15.66
N PHE A 340 13.23 -9.14 14.59
CA PHE A 340 13.24 -10.20 13.59
C PHE A 340 13.57 -11.57 14.20
N HIS A 341 14.33 -11.62 15.31
CA HIS A 341 14.62 -12.87 16.01
C HIS A 341 13.36 -13.48 16.64
N MET A 342 12.41 -12.68 17.14
CA MET A 342 11.14 -13.23 17.66
C MET A 342 10.36 -13.99 16.59
N LEU A 343 10.28 -13.44 15.38
CA LEU A 343 9.55 -14.07 14.28
C LEU A 343 10.28 -15.31 13.74
N ILE A 344 11.61 -15.26 13.69
CA ILE A 344 12.44 -16.44 13.41
C ILE A 344 12.22 -17.54 14.47
N ASN A 345 12.16 -17.16 15.74
CA ASN A 345 11.95 -18.09 16.84
C ASN A 345 10.54 -18.71 16.81
N GLU A 346 9.54 -17.99 16.29
CA GLU A 346 8.20 -18.53 16.06
C GLU A 346 8.26 -19.76 15.14
N GLN A 347 9.06 -19.72 14.07
CA GLN A 347 9.23 -20.87 13.16
C GLN A 347 9.98 -22.04 13.80
N ARG A 348 10.74 -21.82 14.89
CA ARG A 348 11.46 -22.87 15.64
C ARG A 348 10.60 -23.60 16.66
N ASN A 349 9.27 -23.49 16.54
CA ASN A 349 8.38 -24.21 17.44
C ASN A 349 8.55 -25.72 17.28
N GLU A 350 9.06 -26.40 18.30
CA GLU A 350 9.19 -27.86 18.35
C GLU A 350 8.04 -28.52 19.14
N SER A 351 7.06 -27.75 19.61
CA SER A 351 5.96 -28.30 20.37
C SER A 351 5.19 -29.33 19.55
N SER A 352 4.83 -30.41 20.21
CA SER A 352 3.87 -31.39 19.70
C SER A 352 2.81 -31.63 20.77
N MET A 353 1.60 -31.99 20.34
CA MET A 353 0.48 -32.23 21.23
C MET A 353 0.40 -33.72 21.62
N CYS A 354 -0.38 -34.03 22.66
CA CYS A 354 -0.70 -35.43 22.94
C CYS A 354 -1.61 -36.00 21.84
N GLU A 355 -1.63 -37.32 21.72
CA GLU A 355 -2.34 -38.02 20.63
C GLU A 355 -3.83 -37.67 20.56
N GLU A 356 -4.53 -37.68 21.69
CA GLU A 356 -5.96 -37.37 21.74
C GLU A 356 -6.27 -35.94 21.29
N GLU A 357 -5.47 -34.97 21.73
CA GLU A 357 -5.68 -33.56 21.37
C GLU A 357 -5.32 -33.29 19.90
N MET A 358 -4.25 -33.93 19.42
CA MET A 358 -3.81 -33.87 18.02
C MET A 358 -4.90 -34.43 17.09
N ASP A 359 -5.45 -35.60 17.42
CA ASP A 359 -6.50 -36.25 16.64
C ASP A 359 -7.75 -35.35 16.57
N LYS A 360 -8.18 -34.82 17.73
CA LYS A 360 -9.33 -33.92 17.81
C LYS A 360 -9.15 -32.67 16.94
N LEU A 361 -7.99 -32.02 17.00
CA LEU A 361 -7.71 -30.84 16.19
C LEU A 361 -7.61 -31.18 14.70
N SER A 362 -6.99 -32.31 14.36
CA SER A 362 -6.88 -32.77 12.96
C SER A 362 -8.24 -33.04 12.34
N ILE A 363 -9.14 -33.73 13.06
CA ILE A 363 -10.53 -33.97 12.65
C ILE A 363 -11.25 -32.64 12.44
N GLN A 364 -11.11 -31.71 13.39
CA GLN A 364 -11.74 -30.40 13.33
C GLN A 364 -11.25 -29.58 12.13
N ARG A 365 -9.94 -29.59 11.87
CA ARG A 365 -9.30 -28.92 10.72
C ARG A 365 -9.78 -29.50 9.40
N GLY A 366 -9.74 -30.82 9.23
CA GLY A 366 -10.22 -31.51 8.02
C GLY A 366 -11.70 -31.18 7.74
N SER A 367 -12.54 -31.24 8.79
CA SER A 367 -13.96 -30.89 8.70
C SER A 367 -14.21 -29.42 8.35
N ASN A 368 -13.39 -28.50 8.88
CA ASN A 368 -13.52 -27.07 8.60
C ASN A 368 -13.06 -26.72 7.19
N HIS A 369 -11.93 -27.28 6.73
CA HIS A 369 -11.43 -27.04 5.38
C HIS A 369 -12.35 -27.68 4.33
N SER A 370 -13.00 -28.81 4.65
CA SER A 370 -14.04 -29.42 3.79
C SER A 370 -15.19 -28.47 3.45
N LYS A 371 -15.55 -27.54 4.34
CA LYS A 371 -16.64 -26.56 4.11
C LYS A 371 -16.29 -25.55 3.02
N ILE A 372 -15.00 -25.39 2.70
CA ILE A 372 -14.50 -24.44 1.71
C ILE A 372 -14.84 -24.90 0.29
N PHE A 373 -15.01 -26.21 0.06
CA PHE A 373 -15.28 -26.80 -1.26
C PHE A 373 -16.46 -26.15 -2.03
N ARG A 374 -17.42 -25.55 -1.31
CA ARG A 374 -18.53 -24.78 -1.89
C ARG A 374 -18.12 -23.55 -2.70
N HIS A 375 -16.91 -23.02 -2.51
CA HIS A 375 -16.43 -21.78 -3.12
C HIS A 375 -15.83 -22.04 -4.51
N LYS A 376 -16.69 -22.23 -5.52
CA LYS A 376 -16.28 -22.53 -6.90
C LYS A 376 -15.78 -21.30 -7.69
N GLU A 377 -16.11 -20.09 -7.25
CA GLU A 377 -15.51 -18.88 -7.80
C GLU A 377 -14.01 -18.80 -7.47
N SER A 378 -13.64 -19.11 -6.22
CA SER A 378 -12.24 -19.20 -5.79
C SER A 378 -11.46 -20.21 -6.62
N LEU A 379 -12.06 -21.38 -6.88
CA LEU A 379 -11.48 -22.41 -7.75
C LEU A 379 -11.08 -21.81 -9.10
N SER A 380 -11.99 -21.11 -9.76
CA SER A 380 -11.73 -20.55 -11.09
C SER A 380 -10.58 -19.55 -11.09
N SER A 381 -10.49 -18.68 -10.08
CA SER A 381 -9.43 -17.68 -9.99
C SER A 381 -8.08 -18.26 -9.56
N ASN A 382 -8.06 -19.12 -8.53
CA ASN A 382 -6.84 -19.74 -8.07
C ASN A 382 -6.28 -20.70 -9.11
N SER A 383 -7.12 -21.45 -9.82
CA SER A 383 -6.69 -22.25 -10.97
C SER A 383 -6.00 -21.39 -12.03
N ARG A 384 -6.59 -20.24 -12.41
CA ARG A 384 -5.98 -19.30 -13.36
C ARG A 384 -4.62 -18.78 -12.87
N ASN A 385 -4.51 -18.46 -11.59
CA ASN A 385 -3.25 -17.97 -11.01
C ASN A 385 -2.17 -19.06 -11.04
N ILE A 386 -2.51 -20.31 -10.70
CA ILE A 386 -1.59 -21.45 -10.77
C ILE A 386 -1.17 -21.73 -12.22
N GLU A 387 -2.12 -21.77 -13.16
CA GLU A 387 -1.83 -21.96 -14.59
C GLU A 387 -0.88 -20.88 -15.11
N LYS A 388 -1.06 -19.64 -14.66
CA LYS A 388 -0.15 -18.54 -15.00
C LYS A 388 1.23 -18.72 -14.39
N MET A 389 1.35 -19.17 -13.15
CA MET A 389 2.65 -19.50 -12.54
C MET A 389 3.36 -20.62 -13.30
N VAL A 390 2.65 -21.68 -13.72
CA VAL A 390 3.19 -22.76 -14.55
C VAL A 390 3.65 -22.23 -15.91
N HIS A 391 2.82 -21.41 -16.59
CA HIS A 391 3.19 -20.78 -17.85
C HIS A 391 4.45 -19.92 -17.72
N ASN A 392 4.56 -19.14 -16.64
CA ASN A 392 5.73 -18.31 -16.37
C ASN A 392 6.99 -19.16 -16.14
N ALA A 393 6.87 -20.30 -15.49
CA ALA A 393 7.98 -21.25 -15.29
C ALA A 393 8.49 -21.78 -16.63
N GLU A 394 7.60 -22.24 -17.52
CA GLU A 394 7.96 -22.68 -18.88
C GLU A 394 8.60 -21.54 -19.70
N LYS A 395 7.98 -20.36 -19.68
CA LYS A 395 8.44 -19.18 -20.44
C LYS A 395 9.82 -18.69 -19.98
N ASN A 396 10.01 -18.59 -18.67
CA ASN A 396 11.23 -18.05 -18.05
C ASN A 396 12.27 -19.14 -17.73
N LYS A 397 11.99 -20.41 -18.07
CA LYS A 397 12.88 -21.57 -17.96
C LYS A 397 13.42 -21.83 -16.56
N TYR A 398 12.59 -21.65 -15.54
CA TYR A 398 12.87 -22.12 -14.18
C TYR A 398 12.07 -23.38 -13.87
N ALA A 399 12.56 -24.21 -12.95
CA ALA A 399 11.82 -25.39 -12.49
C ALA A 399 10.76 -24.98 -11.46
N MET A 400 9.54 -25.52 -11.58
CA MET A 400 8.48 -25.31 -10.59
C MET A 400 8.15 -26.63 -9.91
N TYR A 401 8.26 -26.66 -8.59
CA TYR A 401 7.88 -27.79 -7.74
C TYR A 401 6.59 -27.44 -7.02
N ILE A 402 5.51 -28.14 -7.34
CA ILE A 402 4.22 -28.03 -6.65
C ILE A 402 4.19 -29.11 -5.58
N VAL A 403 4.19 -28.70 -4.32
CA VAL A 403 4.37 -29.61 -3.18
C VAL A 403 3.09 -29.64 -2.35
N PHE A 404 2.48 -30.83 -2.24
CA PHE A 404 1.51 -31.12 -1.21
C PHE A 404 2.26 -31.61 0.04
N PRO A 405 2.33 -30.80 1.11
CA PRO A 405 3.08 -31.15 2.30
C PRO A 405 2.37 -32.29 3.06
N PRO A 406 3.11 -33.03 3.90
CA PRO A 406 2.54 -34.06 4.77
C PRO A 406 1.43 -33.50 5.65
N GLN A 407 0.39 -34.33 5.84
CA GLN A 407 -0.77 -34.02 6.67
C GLN A 407 -0.96 -35.12 7.73
N PRO A 408 -1.50 -34.79 8.92
CA PRO A 408 -1.86 -35.82 9.88
C PRO A 408 -2.89 -36.78 9.30
N GLN A 409 -2.75 -38.08 9.59
CA GLN A 409 -3.68 -39.10 9.06
C GLN A 409 -5.14 -38.76 9.37
N LYS A 410 -5.44 -38.31 10.60
CA LYS A 410 -6.79 -37.89 10.99
C LYS A 410 -7.33 -36.69 10.22
N TYR A 411 -6.46 -35.81 9.74
CA TYR A 411 -6.87 -34.72 8.86
C TYR A 411 -7.33 -35.26 7.50
N ILE A 412 -6.53 -36.14 6.89
CA ILE A 412 -6.82 -36.77 5.60
C ILE A 412 -8.10 -37.61 5.65
N GLU A 413 -8.33 -38.35 6.73
CA GLU A 413 -9.55 -39.15 6.93
C GLU A 413 -10.82 -38.30 6.97
N ASN A 414 -10.71 -37.01 7.33
CA ASN A 414 -11.85 -36.13 7.60
C ASN A 414 -11.97 -34.95 6.62
N ILE A 415 -11.12 -34.88 5.60
CA ILE A 415 -11.27 -33.90 4.53
C ILE A 415 -12.17 -34.41 3.41
N ASN A 416 -12.91 -33.51 2.78
CA ASN A 416 -13.80 -33.83 1.67
C ASN A 416 -13.01 -34.45 0.52
N LYS A 417 -13.29 -35.72 0.21
CA LYS A 417 -12.58 -36.50 -0.81
C LYS A 417 -12.77 -35.95 -2.23
N GLU A 418 -13.92 -35.35 -2.53
CA GLU A 418 -14.15 -34.72 -3.84
C GLU A 418 -13.27 -33.49 -4.03
N MET A 419 -13.09 -32.68 -2.98
CA MET A 419 -12.17 -31.54 -2.99
C MET A 419 -10.72 -31.99 -3.21
N VAL A 420 -10.29 -33.05 -2.52
CA VAL A 420 -8.96 -33.65 -2.71
C VAL A 420 -8.79 -34.14 -4.15
N ASN A 421 -9.77 -34.90 -4.67
CA ASN A 421 -9.74 -35.42 -6.03
C ASN A 421 -9.74 -34.30 -7.09
N GLU A 422 -10.54 -33.23 -6.91
CA GLU A 422 -10.59 -32.08 -7.82
C GLU A 422 -9.25 -31.34 -7.83
N ALA A 423 -8.64 -31.12 -6.66
CA ALA A 423 -7.31 -30.53 -6.56
C ALA A 423 -6.24 -31.37 -7.27
N PHE A 424 -6.14 -32.67 -6.96
CA PHE A 424 -5.16 -33.53 -7.62
C PHE A 424 -5.38 -33.66 -9.12
N SER A 425 -6.63 -33.78 -9.57
CA SER A 425 -6.95 -33.84 -11.00
C SER A 425 -6.49 -32.58 -11.72
N PHE A 426 -6.74 -31.41 -11.14
CA PHE A 426 -6.27 -30.13 -11.67
C PHE A 426 -4.73 -30.09 -11.76
N TYR A 427 -4.03 -30.38 -10.65
CA TYR A 427 -2.57 -30.31 -10.61
C TYR A 427 -1.90 -31.35 -11.53
N GLN A 428 -2.45 -32.56 -11.64
CA GLN A 428 -1.97 -33.57 -12.58
C GLN A 428 -2.17 -33.11 -14.02
N GLN A 429 -3.32 -32.51 -14.35
CA GLN A 429 -3.61 -31.99 -15.69
C GLN A 429 -2.62 -30.89 -16.09
N ILE A 430 -2.38 -29.91 -15.21
CA ILE A 430 -1.50 -28.78 -15.54
C ILE A 430 -0.01 -29.14 -15.51
N THR A 431 0.38 -30.26 -14.91
CA THR A 431 1.78 -30.73 -14.92
C THR A 431 2.06 -31.80 -15.99
N PHE A 432 1.01 -32.38 -16.58
CA PHE A 432 1.13 -33.42 -17.61
C PHE A 432 2.04 -32.99 -18.77
N ASN A 433 3.02 -33.84 -19.08
CA ASN A 433 4.02 -33.65 -20.15
C ASN A 433 4.85 -32.35 -20.06
N LYS A 434 5.04 -31.78 -18.86
CA LYS A 434 5.93 -30.63 -18.65
C LYS A 434 7.25 -31.06 -18.02
N GLU A 435 8.36 -30.77 -18.68
CA GLU A 435 9.69 -31.21 -18.24
C GLU A 435 10.19 -30.46 -16.99
N ASN A 436 9.86 -29.17 -16.86
CA ASN A 436 10.33 -28.30 -15.80
C ASN A 436 9.30 -28.11 -14.67
N ILE A 437 8.19 -28.85 -14.67
CA ILE A 437 7.14 -28.74 -13.66
C ILE A 437 6.94 -30.09 -12.98
N VAL A 438 7.15 -30.15 -11.68
CA VAL A 438 7.11 -31.39 -10.89
C VAL A 438 6.04 -31.28 -9.82
N LEU A 439 5.11 -32.24 -9.81
CA LEU A 439 4.15 -32.42 -8.73
C LEU A 439 4.73 -33.41 -7.71
N ILE A 440 4.86 -32.98 -6.46
CA ILE A 440 5.35 -33.78 -5.34
C ILE A 440 4.22 -33.90 -4.31
N ASP A 441 3.70 -35.11 -4.15
CA ASP A 441 2.70 -35.41 -3.12
C ASP A 441 3.35 -36.12 -1.93
N MET A 442 3.42 -35.44 -0.79
CA MET A 442 3.85 -36.01 0.49
C MET A 442 2.69 -36.08 1.49
N SER A 443 1.46 -35.76 1.08
CA SER A 443 0.34 -35.56 2.00
C SER A 443 0.05 -36.77 2.87
N GLY A 444 0.21 -37.98 2.33
CA GLY A 444 0.10 -39.26 3.04
C GLY A 444 1.43 -39.96 3.33
N ASP A 445 2.56 -39.25 3.36
CA ASP A 445 3.87 -39.86 3.59
C ASP A 445 3.97 -40.46 5.01
N PRO A 446 4.15 -41.79 5.14
CA PRO A 446 4.14 -42.48 6.43
C PRO A 446 5.34 -42.13 7.34
N ASP A 447 6.37 -41.47 6.81
CA ASP A 447 7.52 -41.06 7.62
C ASP A 447 7.18 -39.89 8.56
N PHE A 448 6.02 -39.22 8.36
CA PHE A 448 5.54 -38.15 9.22
C PHE A 448 4.58 -38.70 10.27
N THR A 449 4.95 -38.49 11.53
CA THR A 449 4.19 -38.90 12.71
C THR A 449 3.60 -37.68 13.41
N ARG A 450 2.72 -37.89 14.39
CA ARG A 450 2.16 -36.79 15.21
C ARG A 450 3.23 -35.87 15.84
N TYR A 451 4.44 -36.36 16.07
CA TYR A 451 5.53 -35.58 16.66
C TYR A 451 6.17 -34.58 15.71
N ASP A 452 5.81 -34.65 14.42
CA ASP A 452 6.27 -33.74 13.37
C ASP A 452 5.32 -32.54 13.18
N PHE A 453 4.20 -32.50 13.91
CA PHE A 453 3.17 -31.46 13.81
C PHE A 453 3.02 -30.67 15.12
N GLN A 454 2.70 -29.38 14.99
CA GLN A 454 2.42 -28.50 16.14
C GLN A 454 0.94 -28.35 16.44
N ASP A 455 0.10 -28.50 15.42
CA ASP A 455 -1.36 -28.47 15.51
C ASP A 455 -1.97 -29.44 14.48
N GLY A 456 -3.28 -29.42 14.31
CA GLY A 456 -4.02 -30.41 13.50
C GLY A 456 -3.70 -30.44 11.99
N ASP A 457 -2.80 -29.60 11.47
CA ASP A 457 -2.42 -29.59 10.06
C ASP A 457 -1.04 -28.98 9.75
N HIS A 458 -0.40 -28.24 10.66
CA HIS A 458 0.89 -27.60 10.41
C HIS A 458 2.05 -28.36 11.04
N LEU A 459 3.13 -28.49 10.27
CA LEU A 459 4.40 -29.01 10.76
C LEU A 459 4.96 -28.15 11.90
N ASN A 460 5.62 -28.80 12.85
CA ASN A 460 6.54 -28.15 13.77
C ASN A 460 7.96 -28.12 13.16
N PHE A 461 8.94 -27.58 13.88
CA PHE A 461 10.30 -27.43 13.39
C PHE A 461 10.98 -28.78 13.07
N LYS A 462 10.66 -29.86 13.81
CA LYS A 462 11.18 -31.21 13.53
C LYS A 462 10.59 -31.77 12.22
N GLY A 463 9.28 -31.59 12.04
CA GLY A 463 8.62 -31.93 10.79
C GLY A 463 9.15 -31.13 9.60
N ALA A 464 9.47 -29.86 9.80
CA ALA A 464 10.08 -29.01 8.77
C ALA A 464 11.48 -29.51 8.35
N ILE A 465 12.32 -29.91 9.31
CA ILE A 465 13.63 -30.54 9.01
C ILE A 465 13.43 -31.78 8.12
N LYS A 466 12.47 -32.63 8.48
CA LYS A 466 12.16 -33.86 7.71
C LYS A 466 11.62 -33.53 6.30
N LEU A 467 10.75 -32.53 6.18
CA LEU A 467 10.24 -32.05 4.88
C LEU A 467 11.40 -31.55 3.98
N ILE A 468 12.32 -30.77 4.53
CA ILE A 468 13.49 -30.28 3.78
C ILE A 468 14.38 -31.43 3.32
N GLN A 469 14.64 -32.42 4.18
CA GLN A 469 15.40 -33.62 3.80
C GLN A 469 14.73 -34.40 2.65
N LYS A 470 13.40 -34.51 2.69
CA LYS A 470 12.61 -35.13 1.61
C LYS A 470 12.71 -34.32 0.32
N LEU A 471 12.58 -33.00 0.37
CA LEU A 471 12.73 -32.13 -0.82
C LEU A 471 14.15 -32.24 -1.43
N GLN A 472 15.18 -32.35 -0.59
CA GLN A 472 16.56 -32.60 -1.04
C GLN A 472 16.69 -33.95 -1.76
N ALA A 473 15.98 -34.98 -1.33
CA ALA A 473 15.95 -36.27 -2.03
C ALA A 473 15.28 -36.20 -3.41
N TYR A 474 14.44 -35.19 -3.67
CA TYR A 474 13.91 -34.87 -5.01
C TYR A 474 14.88 -34.02 -5.86
N GLY A 475 16.12 -33.81 -5.39
CA GLY A 475 17.14 -33.03 -6.09
C GLY A 475 17.03 -31.52 -5.89
N ILE A 476 16.19 -31.06 -4.96
CA ILE A 476 16.00 -29.64 -4.67
C ILE A 476 17.04 -29.21 -3.61
N THR A 477 17.98 -28.34 -4.00
CA THR A 477 18.93 -27.77 -3.02
C THR A 477 18.21 -26.66 -2.25
N ILE A 478 18.16 -26.69 -0.93
CA ILE A 478 17.38 -25.74 -0.09
C ILE A 478 18.26 -24.85 0.79
#